data_AF-A0A958D6L9-F1
#
_entry.id   AF-A0A958D6L9-F1
#
_cell.length_a   1.000
_cell.length_b   1.000
_cell.length_c   1.000
_cell.angle_alpha   90.00
_cell.angle_beta   90.00
_cell.angle_gamma   90.00
#
_symmetry.space_group_name_H-M   'P 1'
#
loop_
_entity.id
_entity.type
_entity.pdbx_description
1 polymer ?
#
loop_
_entity_poly.entity_id
_entity_poly.type
_entity_poly.pdbx_seq_one_letter_code
_entity_poly.pdbx_strand_id
1 'polypeptide(L)' 'MAAKTAAERQAERRDRLSAGGLFRRRDIWVHPDDEPEIRALEARLRRRRLKSEDDDK' A
#
# COMPACT_ATOMS: atom_id res chain seq x y z
N MET A 1 -23.72 -1.53 -26.25
CA MET A 1 -22.45 -1.62 -25.52
C MET A 1 -22.73 -2.33 -24.21
N ALA A 2 -22.21 -3.53 -23.99
CA ALA A 2 -22.40 -4.23 -22.71
C ALA A 2 -21.70 -3.43 -21.60
N ALA A 3 -22.35 -3.27 -20.44
CA ALA A 3 -21.74 -2.60 -19.30
C ALA A 3 -20.58 -3.45 -18.76
N LYS A 4 -19.43 -2.82 -18.50
CA LYS A 4 -18.27 -3.52 -17.91
C LYS A 4 -18.65 -4.11 -16.55
N THR A 5 -18.32 -5.38 -16.38
CA THR A 5 -18.42 -6.10 -15.11
C THR A 5 -17.54 -5.43 -14.04
N ALA A 6 -17.81 -5.71 -12.77
CA ALA A 6 -16.99 -5.18 -11.67
C ALA A 6 -15.53 -5.64 -11.78
N ALA A 7 -15.29 -6.88 -12.23
CA ALA A 7 -13.96 -7.44 -12.42
C ALA A 7 -13.17 -6.68 -13.50
N GLU A 8 -13.79 -6.39 -14.65
CA GLU A 8 -13.16 -5.63 -15.73
C GLU A 8 -12.81 -4.20 -15.30
N ARG A 9 -13.68 -3.55 -14.53
CA ARG A 9 -13.40 -2.22 -13.96
C ARG A 9 -12.22 -2.23 -13.00
N GLN A 10 -12.09 -3.29 -12.20
CA GLN A 10 -10.95 -3.46 -11.30
C GLN A 10 -9.65 -3.72 -12.06
N ALA A 11 -9.68 -4.57 -13.09
CA ALA A 11 -8.53 -4.82 -13.95
C ALA A 11 -8.04 -3.52 -14.61
N GLU A 12 -8.95 -2.76 -15.24
CA GLU A 12 -8.61 -1.49 -15.87
C GLU A 12 -8.05 -0.45 -14.88
N ARG A 13 -8.52 -0.46 -13.63
CA ARG A 13 -7.93 0.38 -12.58
C ARG A 13 -6.51 -0.07 -12.21
N ARG A 14 -6.27 -1.38 -12.10
CA ARG A 14 -4.93 -1.91 -11.84
C ARG A 14 -3.97 -1.54 -12.96
N ASP A 15 -4.39 -1.72 -14.20
CA ASP A 15 -3.55 -1.46 -15.37
C ASP A 15 -3.17 0.02 -15.46
N ARG A 16 -4.12 0.92 -15.20
CA ARG A 16 -3.84 2.37 -15.14
C ARG A 16 -2.83 2.75 -14.06
N LEU A 17 -2.93 2.14 -12.87
CA LEU A 17 -2.01 2.43 -11.76
C LEU A 17 -0.61 1.88 -12.06
N SER A 18 -0.52 0.65 -12.56
CA SER A 18 0.74 0.04 -12.97
C SER A 18 1.40 0.81 -14.11
N ALA A 19 0.63 1.27 -15.10
CA ALA A 19 1.13 2.10 -16.20
C ALA A 19 1.65 3.46 -15.73
N GLY A 20 1.11 3.98 -14.62
CA GLY A 20 1.62 5.16 -13.93
C GLY A 20 2.85 4.90 -13.04
N GLY A 21 3.46 3.72 -13.10
CA GLY A 21 4.67 3.37 -12.34
C GLY A 21 4.42 3.03 -10.87
N LEU A 22 3.16 2.98 -10.43
CA LEU A 22 2.81 2.58 -9.07
C LEU A 22 2.82 1.06 -8.96
N PHE A 23 3.38 0.54 -7.88
CA PHE A 23 3.29 -0.88 -7.55
C PHE A 23 2.38 -1.12 -6.36
N ARG A 24 1.80 -2.31 -6.29
CA ARG A 24 0.90 -2.67 -5.18
C ARG A 24 1.71 -3.20 -4.00
N ARG A 25 1.62 -2.51 -2.86
CA ARG A 25 2.19 -2.91 -1.57
C ARG A 25 1.05 -3.24 -0.62
N ARG A 26 0.81 -4.55 -0.39
CA ARG A 26 -0.39 -5.05 0.34
C ARG A 26 -1.68 -4.50 -0.29
N ASP A 27 -2.34 -3.58 0.40
CA ASP A 27 -3.64 -3.02 0.03
C ASP A 27 -3.55 -1.60 -0.57
N ILE A 28 -2.36 -1.03 -0.63
CA ILE A 28 -2.11 0.33 -1.16
C ILE A 28 -1.24 0.29 -2.43
N TRP A 29 -1.32 1.36 -3.22
CA TRP A 29 -0.47 1.61 -4.38
C TRP A 29 0.56 2.67 -4.02
N VAL A 30 1.81 2.42 -4.38
CA VAL A 30 2.95 3.19 -3.87
C VAL A 30 3.92 3.50 -5.01
N HIS A 31 4.51 4.69 -4.98
CA HIS A 31 5.60 5.04 -5.87
C HIS A 31 6.90 4.36 -5.40
N PRO A 32 7.72 3.78 -6.29
CA PRO A 32 8.97 3.13 -5.91
C PRO A 32 9.87 4.00 -5.02
N ASP A 33 9.93 5.30 -5.29
CA ASP A 33 10.77 6.25 -4.53
C ASP A 33 10.30 6.44 -3.08
N ASP A 34 9.02 6.22 -2.78
CA ASP A 34 8.46 6.36 -1.44
C ASP A 34 8.63 5.07 -0.61
N GLU A 35 8.95 3.93 -1.24
CA GLU A 35 9.05 2.64 -0.54
C GLU A 35 10.04 2.67 0.65
N PRO A 36 11.25 3.23 0.52
CA PRO A 36 12.21 3.27 1.62
C PRO A 36 11.67 4.03 2.84
N GLU A 37 11.04 5.19 2.62
CA GLU A 37 10.49 6.01 3.70
C GLU A 37 9.30 5.32 4.38
N ILE A 38 8.41 4.72 3.59
CA ILE A 38 7.27 3.96 4.12
C ILE A 38 7.76 2.79 4.99
N ARG A 39 8.79 2.05 4.57
CA ARG A 39 9.38 0.98 5.38
C ARG A 39 9.99 1.51 6.68
N ALA A 40 10.71 2.61 6.62
CA ALA A 40 11.29 3.24 7.81
C ALA A 40 10.20 3.68 8.80
N LEU A 41 9.11 4.28 8.29
CA LEU A 41 7.97 4.69 9.10
C LEU A 41 7.29 3.49 9.76
N GLU A 42 7.03 2.41 9.02
CA GLU A 42 6.45 1.19 9.58
C GLU A 42 7.32 0.59 10.69
N ALA A 43 8.64 0.53 10.48
CA ALA A 43 9.57 0.04 11.48
C ALA A 43 9.54 0.91 12.75
N ARG A 44 9.52 2.24 12.60
CA ARG A 44 9.40 3.19 13.72
C ARG A 44 8.09 3.01 14.48
N LEU A 45 6.98 2.87 13.78
CA LEU A 45 5.66 2.65 14.39
C LEU A 45 5.57 1.30 15.11
N ARG A 46 6.24 0.27 14.59
CA ARG A 46 6.32 -1.03 15.26
C ARG A 46 7.13 -0.96 16.55
N ARG A 47 8.30 -0.31 16.52
CA ARG A 47 9.11 -0.10 17.73
C ARG A 47 8.37 0.70 18.80
N ARG A 48 7.65 1.75 18.39
CA ARG A 48 6.85 2.55 19.31
C ARG A 48 5.74 1.73 19.99
N ARG A 49 5.07 0.85 19.23
CA ARG A 49 4.03 -0.04 19.78
C ARG A 49 4.58 -1.02 20.82
N LEU A 50 5.71 -1.67 20.51
CA LEU A 50 6.36 -2.58 21.46
C LEU A 50 6.76 -1.83 22.74
N LYS A 51 7.32 -0.62 22.60
CA LYS A 51 7.70 0.18 23.77
C LYS A 51 6.51 0.59 24.64
N SER A 52 5.37 0.97 24.04
CA SER A 52 4.16 1.24 24.81
C SER A 52 3.59 -0.02 25.47
N GLU A 53 3.72 -1.19 24.84
CA GLU A 53 3.27 -2.46 25.43
C GLU A 53 4.16 -2.91 26.60
N ASP A 54 5.45 -2.59 26.58
CA ASP A 54 6.38 -2.88 27.68
C ASP A 54 6.18 -1.93 28.88
N ASP A 55 5.83 -0.66 28.63
CA ASP A 55 5.60 0.34 29.69
C ASP A 55 4.26 0.12 30.45
N ASP A 56 3.30 -0.62 29.86
CA ASP A 56 1.97 -0.92 30.43
C ASP A 56 1.92 -2.27 31.20
N LYS A 57 3.05 -2.97 31.40
CA LYS A 57 3.15 -4.30 32.02
C LYS A 57 3.77 -4.27 33.41
#